data_AF-N1PS90-F1
#
_entry.id   AF-N1PS90-F1
#
_cell.length_a   1.000
_cell.length_b   1.000
_cell.length_c   1.000
_cell.angle_alpha   90.00
_cell.angle_beta   90.00
_cell.angle_gamma   90.00
#
_symmetry.space_group_name_H-M   'P 1'
#
loop_
_entity.id
_entity.type
_entity.pdbx_description
1 polymer ?
#
loop_
_entity_poly.entity_id
_entity_poly.type
_entity_poly.pdbx_seq_one_letter_code
_entity_poly.pdbx_strand_id
1 'polypeptide(L)'
;MASRLTSTTTFQYLPPPAECLAILLGLAELSLFGLAGLTGPVEFSRGLGLPIDAPKSESEPPTTSQKTQRALSQLIAARNMQNGALILTFALYTRDRRSLGIAVAAGVITTVADVVVVNAYGLKDVVAFHAIGVVNSVLIGGSLLYWGRGDAWFK
;
A
#
# COMPACT_ATOMS: atom_id res chain seq x y z
N MET A 1 -4.11 46.86 -16.85
CA MET A 1 -3.97 45.57 -17.56
C MET A 1 -2.75 44.85 -16.99
N ALA A 2 -2.96 44.00 -15.98
CA ALA A 2 -1.88 43.19 -15.42
C ALA A 2 -1.62 42.02 -16.38
N SER A 3 -0.40 41.94 -16.89
CA SER A 3 0.08 40.87 -17.77
C SER A 3 -0.11 39.52 -17.08
N ARG A 4 -1.01 38.69 -17.62
CA ARG A 4 -1.10 37.27 -17.26
C ARG A 4 0.10 36.58 -17.86
N LEU A 5 1.18 36.49 -17.09
CA LEU A 5 2.24 35.52 -17.35
C LEU A 5 1.63 34.14 -17.15
N THR A 6 1.04 33.58 -18.20
CA THR A 6 0.76 32.16 -18.32
C THR A 6 2.10 31.44 -18.35
N SER A 7 2.63 31.17 -17.15
CA SER A 7 3.67 30.19 -16.94
C SER A 7 3.07 28.83 -17.27
N THR A 8 3.14 28.43 -18.54
CA THR A 8 2.83 27.08 -18.99
C THR A 8 3.93 26.17 -18.48
N THR A 9 3.85 25.86 -17.19
CA THR A 9 4.78 24.96 -16.53
C THR A 9 4.46 23.52 -16.91
N THR A 10 5.49 22.67 -16.98
CA THR A 10 5.38 21.21 -17.16
C THR A 10 4.40 20.54 -16.19
N PHE A 11 4.09 21.19 -15.06
CA PHE A 11 3.09 20.75 -14.09
C PHE A 11 1.66 20.67 -14.63
N GLN A 12 1.34 21.30 -15.77
CA GLN A 12 0.01 21.16 -16.39
C GLN A 12 -0.28 19.74 -16.92
N TYR A 13 0.76 18.97 -17.25
CA TYR A 13 0.62 17.62 -17.80
C TYR A 13 0.82 16.52 -16.75
N LEU A 14 1.27 16.88 -15.55
CA LEU A 14 1.47 15.93 -14.46
C LEU A 14 0.14 15.69 -13.72
N PRO A 15 -0.09 14.47 -13.20
CA PRO A 15 -1.19 14.24 -12.29
C PRO A 15 -1.07 15.18 -11.08
N PRO A 16 -2.20 15.62 -10.49
CA PRO A 16 -2.18 16.27 -9.19
C PRO A 16 -1.35 15.49 -8.18
N PRO A 17 -0.68 16.15 -7.21
CA PRO A 17 0.25 15.50 -6.29
C PRO A 17 -0.33 14.26 -5.58
N ALA A 18 -1.61 14.29 -5.21
CA ALA A 18 -2.28 13.16 -4.57
C ALA A 18 -2.42 11.92 -5.48
N GLU A 19 -2.61 12.11 -6.79
CA GLU A 19 -2.61 11.02 -7.76
C GLU A 19 -1.20 10.44 -7.95
N CYS A 20 -0.16 11.28 -7.94
CA CYS A 20 1.23 10.82 -7.96
C CYS A 20 1.57 9.97 -6.73
N LEU A 21 1.15 10.41 -5.54
CA LEU A 21 1.33 9.62 -4.31
C LEU A 21 0.57 8.29 -4.36
N ALA A 22 -0.64 8.27 -4.92
CA ALA A 22 -1.39 7.04 -5.11
C ALA A 22 -0.71 6.07 -6.10
N ILE A 23 -0.08 6.58 -7.17
CA ILE A 23 0.72 5.76 -8.10
C ILE A 23 1.93 5.16 -7.35
N LEU A 24 2.66 5.96 -6.57
CA LEU A 24 3.78 5.45 -5.78
C LEU A 24 3.34 4.38 -4.77
N LEU A 25 2.20 4.59 -4.11
CA LEU A 25 1.60 3.62 -3.22
C LEU A 25 1.25 2.32 -3.97
N GLY A 26 0.55 2.42 -5.11
CA GLY A 26 0.20 1.26 -5.92
C GLY A 26 1.43 0.48 -6.43
N LEU A 27 2.50 1.18 -6.80
CA LEU A 27 3.77 0.54 -7.16
C LEU A 27 4.41 -0.17 -5.97
N ALA A 28 4.46 0.45 -4.80
CA ALA A 28 5.02 -0.16 -3.58
C ALA A 28 4.21 -1.40 -3.16
N GLU A 29 2.87 -1.31 -3.16
CA GLU A 29 1.98 -2.43 -2.86
C GLU A 29 2.14 -3.59 -3.84
N LEU A 30 2.23 -3.30 -5.13
CA LEU A 30 2.40 -4.34 -6.14
C LEU A 30 3.79 -5.01 -6.05
N SER A 31 4.85 -4.21 -5.90
CA SER A 31 6.24 -4.69 -5.98
C SER A 31 6.79 -5.14 -4.62
N LEU A 32 7.03 -4.20 -3.71
CA LEU A 32 7.71 -4.43 -2.43
C LEU A 32 6.87 -5.28 -1.49
N PHE A 33 5.57 -5.01 -1.40
CA PHE A 33 4.69 -5.71 -0.47
C PHE A 33 3.99 -6.92 -1.10
N GLY A 34 3.82 -6.93 -2.41
CA GLY A 34 3.18 -8.00 -3.16
C GLY A 34 4.16 -9.02 -3.71
N LEU A 35 4.81 -8.69 -4.83
CA LEU A 35 5.70 -9.61 -5.54
C LEU A 35 6.87 -10.09 -4.68
N ALA A 36 7.56 -9.18 -3.98
CA ALA A 36 8.67 -9.57 -3.10
C ALA A 36 8.20 -10.40 -1.90
N GLY A 37 6.98 -10.17 -1.40
CA GLY A 37 6.39 -10.99 -0.34
C GLY A 37 6.04 -12.41 -0.79
N LEU A 38 5.63 -12.58 -2.05
CA LEU A 38 5.35 -13.88 -2.63
C LEU A 38 6.62 -14.70 -2.90
N THR A 39 7.68 -14.05 -3.39
CA THR A 39 8.96 -14.70 -3.72
C THR A 39 9.85 -14.94 -2.50
N GLY A 40 9.80 -14.07 -1.50
CA GLY A 40 10.61 -14.12 -0.27
C GLY A 40 9.79 -14.09 1.02
N PRO A 41 8.91 -15.08 1.28
CA PRO A 41 7.95 -15.03 2.38
C PRO A 41 8.59 -14.99 3.77
N VAL A 42 9.79 -15.57 3.94
CA VAL A 42 10.51 -15.56 5.24
C VAL A 42 10.97 -14.15 5.57
N GLU A 43 11.68 -13.48 4.66
CA GLU A 43 12.15 -12.11 4.89
C GLU A 43 10.98 -11.12 4.99
N PHE A 44 9.96 -11.30 4.14
CA PHE A 44 8.75 -10.49 4.20
C PHE A 44 8.02 -10.63 5.56
N SER A 45 7.93 -11.85 6.08
CA SER A 45 7.30 -12.11 7.38
C SER A 45 8.01 -11.39 8.54
N ARG A 46 9.34 -11.26 8.47
CA ARG A 46 10.12 -10.47 9.44
C ARG A 46 9.79 -8.98 9.35
N GLY A 47 9.74 -8.44 8.12
CA GLY A 47 9.36 -7.05 7.88
C GLY A 47 7.92 -6.72 8.29
N LEU A 48 7.00 -7.69 8.16
CA LEU A 48 5.63 -7.58 8.65
C LEU A 48 5.52 -7.61 10.18
N GLY A 49 6.54 -8.12 10.89
CA GLY A 49 6.48 -8.37 12.33
C GLY A 49 5.85 -9.72 12.70
N LEU A 50 5.74 -10.66 11.76
CA LEU A 50 5.23 -12.03 11.97
C LEU A 50 6.30 -13.06 11.59
N PRO A 51 7.46 -13.10 12.28
CA PRO A 51 8.58 -13.94 11.87
C PRO A 51 8.19 -15.43 11.87
N ILE A 52 8.49 -16.11 10.76
CA ILE A 52 8.37 -17.57 10.68
C ILE A 52 9.57 -18.18 11.40
N ASP A 53 9.32 -19.04 12.38
CA ASP A 53 10.38 -19.75 13.10
C ASP A 53 11.23 -20.59 12.15
N ALA A 54 12.56 -20.55 12.32
CA ALA A 54 13.46 -21.41 11.56
C ALA A 54 13.20 -22.89 11.90
N PRO A 55 13.30 -23.81 10.92
CA PRO A 55 13.30 -25.24 11.22
C PRO A 55 14.48 -25.57 12.15
N LYS A 56 14.26 -26.45 13.14
CA LYS A 56 15.26 -26.82 14.15
C LYS A 56 16.44 -27.61 13.56
N SER A 57 16.26 -28.19 12.37
CA SER A 57 17.28 -28.87 11.57
C SER A 57 16.91 -28.79 10.09
N GLU A 58 17.90 -28.71 9.19
CA GLU A 58 17.71 -28.73 7.72
C GLU A 58 17.02 -30.01 7.22
N SER A 59 17.02 -31.07 8.04
CA SER A 59 16.43 -32.38 7.71
C SER A 59 14.97 -32.52 8.15
N GLU A 60 14.44 -31.61 8.96
CA GLU A 60 13.07 -31.71 9.47
C GLU A 60 12.06 -31.07 8.52
N PRO A 61 10.95 -31.76 8.20
CA PRO A 61 9.89 -31.16 7.42
C PRO A 61 9.27 -29.98 8.20
N PRO A 62 8.86 -28.89 7.51
CA PRO A 62 8.25 -27.76 8.18
C PRO A 62 6.98 -28.17 8.91
N THR A 63 6.88 -27.73 10.16
CA THR A 63 5.71 -27.96 11.03
C THR A 63 4.45 -27.34 10.42
N THR A 64 3.28 -27.81 10.85
CA THR A 64 2.00 -27.22 10.44
C THR A 64 1.94 -25.73 10.78
N SER A 65 2.48 -25.31 11.92
CA SER A 65 2.55 -23.89 12.31
C SER A 65 3.34 -23.06 11.29
N GLN A 66 4.54 -23.52 10.90
CA GLN A 66 5.37 -22.84 9.91
C GLN A 66 4.71 -22.77 8.54
N LYS A 67 4.00 -23.84 8.13
CA LYS A 67 3.23 -23.85 6.88
C LYS A 67 2.09 -22.82 6.93
N THR A 68 1.36 -22.76 8.04
CA THR A 68 0.25 -21.81 8.24
C THR A 68 0.76 -20.37 8.27
N GLN A 69 1.84 -20.07 9.01
CA GLN A 69 2.42 -18.73 9.03
C GLN A 69 2.92 -18.32 7.64
N ARG A 70 3.60 -19.22 6.92
CA ARG A 70 4.03 -18.96 5.54
C ARG A 70 2.85 -18.67 4.61
N ALA A 71 1.78 -19.45 4.71
CA ALA A 71 0.56 -19.23 3.93
C ALA A 71 -0.09 -17.87 4.26
N LEU A 72 -0.14 -17.49 5.54
CA LEU A 72 -0.64 -16.19 5.97
C LEU A 72 0.19 -15.04 5.38
N SER A 73 1.52 -15.11 5.48
CA SER A 73 2.43 -14.11 4.91
C SER A 73 2.23 -13.96 3.40
N GLN A 74 2.10 -15.08 2.68
CA GLN A 74 1.87 -15.07 1.24
C GLN A 74 0.47 -14.58 0.87
N LEU A 75 -0.55 -14.84 1.70
CA LEU A 75 -1.88 -14.27 1.53
C LEU A 75 -1.88 -12.75 1.70
N ILE A 76 -1.18 -12.23 2.71
CA ILE A 76 -1.01 -10.78 2.91
C ILE A 76 -0.31 -10.17 1.69
N ALA A 77 0.75 -10.83 1.19
CA ALA A 77 1.43 -10.39 -0.02
C ALA A 77 0.52 -10.41 -1.25
N ALA A 78 -0.25 -11.48 -1.47
CA ALA A 78 -1.21 -11.57 -2.57
C ALA A 78 -2.27 -10.46 -2.52
N ARG A 79 -2.75 -10.13 -1.32
CA ARG A 79 -3.70 -9.02 -1.10
C ARG A 79 -3.08 -7.68 -1.46
N ASN A 80 -1.83 -7.42 -1.06
CA ASN A 80 -1.12 -6.19 -1.43
C ASN A 80 -0.85 -6.13 -2.95
N MET A 81 -0.53 -7.26 -3.58
CA MET A 81 -0.40 -7.35 -5.03
C MET A 81 -1.72 -6.99 -5.74
N GLN A 82 -2.85 -7.51 -5.27
CA GLN A 82 -4.18 -7.21 -5.80
C GLN A 82 -4.54 -5.73 -5.62
N ASN A 83 -4.34 -5.19 -4.42
CA ASN A 83 -4.62 -3.78 -4.12
C ASN A 83 -3.75 -2.84 -4.96
N GLY A 84 -2.45 -3.12 -5.07
CA GLY A 84 -1.53 -2.36 -5.92
C GLY A 84 -1.95 -2.36 -7.40
N ALA A 85 -2.33 -3.53 -7.94
CA ALA A 85 -2.84 -3.63 -9.30
C ALA A 85 -4.13 -2.83 -9.52
N LEU A 86 -5.04 -2.83 -8.54
CA LEU A 86 -6.27 -2.07 -8.58
C LEU A 86 -6.02 -0.56 -8.55
N ILE A 87 -5.17 -0.10 -7.63
CA ILE A 87 -4.77 1.31 -7.50
C ILE A 87 -4.13 1.79 -8.81
N LEU A 88 -3.20 1.03 -9.37
CA LEU A 88 -2.54 1.40 -10.63
C LEU A 88 -3.51 1.40 -11.82
N THR A 89 -4.50 0.51 -11.84
CA THR A 89 -5.56 0.50 -12.85
C THR A 89 -6.42 1.76 -12.75
N PHE A 90 -6.79 2.19 -11.54
CA PHE A 90 -7.54 3.43 -11.34
C PHE A 90 -6.71 4.68 -11.63
N ALA A 91 -5.43 4.68 -11.31
CA ALA A 91 -4.56 5.84 -11.52
C ALA A 91 -4.09 6.01 -12.98
N LEU A 92 -3.71 4.91 -13.65
CA LEU A 92 -3.03 4.97 -14.95
C LEU A 92 -3.95 4.61 -16.12
N TYR A 93 -4.84 3.63 -15.94
CA TYR A 93 -5.67 3.12 -17.04
C TYR A 93 -7.01 3.84 -17.15
N THR A 94 -7.88 3.70 -16.13
CA THR A 94 -9.20 4.35 -16.15
C THR A 94 -9.13 5.84 -15.80
N ARG A 95 -8.09 6.23 -15.06
CA ARG A 95 -7.84 7.60 -14.59
C ARG A 95 -9.04 8.20 -13.84
N ASP A 96 -9.82 7.36 -13.19
CA ASP A 96 -10.95 7.77 -12.34
C ASP A 96 -10.48 8.02 -10.91
N ARG A 97 -10.41 9.30 -10.57
CA ARG A 97 -9.93 9.76 -9.26
C ARG A 97 -10.83 9.36 -8.10
N ARG A 98 -12.16 9.24 -8.30
CA ARG A 98 -13.05 8.85 -7.20
C ARG A 98 -12.85 7.38 -6.87
N SER A 99 -12.83 6.52 -7.89
CA SER A 99 -12.52 5.10 -7.72
C SER A 99 -11.11 4.89 -7.15
N LEU A 100 -10.12 5.68 -7.59
CA LEU A 100 -8.78 5.68 -7.01
C LEU A 100 -8.79 6.06 -5.52
N GLY A 101 -9.50 7.12 -5.15
CA GLY A 101 -9.64 7.55 -3.76
C GLY A 101 -10.29 6.50 -2.88
N ILE A 102 -11.36 5.86 -3.36
CA ILE A 102 -12.04 4.75 -2.67
C ILE A 102 -11.09 3.56 -2.52
N ALA A 103 -10.35 3.19 -3.56
CA ALA A 103 -9.42 2.08 -3.52
C ALA A 103 -8.29 2.31 -2.49
N VAL A 104 -7.70 3.51 -2.48
CA VAL A 104 -6.66 3.88 -1.49
C VAL A 104 -7.25 3.93 -0.08
N ALA A 105 -8.45 4.49 0.10
CA ALA A 105 -9.12 4.57 1.39
C ALA A 105 -9.53 3.18 1.92
N ALA A 106 -9.94 2.25 1.05
CA ALA A 106 -10.21 0.86 1.43
C ALA A 106 -8.96 0.16 1.99
N GLY A 107 -7.76 0.61 1.59
CA GLY A 107 -6.48 0.18 2.16
C GLY A 107 -6.40 0.35 3.68
N VAL A 108 -7.11 1.33 4.26
CA VAL A 108 -7.22 1.52 5.72
C VAL A 108 -7.73 0.26 6.41
N ILE A 109 -8.75 -0.39 5.86
CA ILE A 109 -9.34 -1.60 6.45
C ILE A 109 -8.30 -2.71 6.52
N THR A 110 -7.55 -2.90 5.44
CA THR A 110 -6.52 -3.94 5.36
C THR A 110 -5.34 -3.65 6.27
N THR A 111 -4.90 -2.40 6.37
CA THR A 111 -3.77 -2.04 7.24
C THR A 111 -4.15 -2.05 8.71
N VAL A 112 -5.38 -1.68 9.06
CA VAL A 112 -5.89 -1.86 10.44
C VAL A 112 -5.95 -3.34 10.80
N ALA A 113 -6.38 -4.21 9.88
CA ALA A 113 -6.34 -5.66 10.12
C ALA A 113 -4.90 -6.14 10.38
N ASP A 114 -3.92 -5.64 9.62
CA ASP A 114 -2.51 -5.97 9.85
C ASP A 114 -2.02 -5.48 11.21
N VAL A 115 -2.37 -4.25 11.63
CA VAL A 115 -2.10 -3.73 12.98
C VAL A 115 -2.63 -4.68 14.06
N VAL A 116 -3.89 -5.12 13.93
CA VAL A 116 -4.52 -6.02 14.91
C VAL A 116 -3.82 -7.37 14.94
N VAL A 117 -3.51 -7.95 13.78
CA VAL A 117 -2.83 -9.25 13.68
C VAL A 117 -1.43 -9.19 14.29
N VAL A 118 -0.64 -8.17 13.94
CA VAL A 118 0.73 -8.01 14.44
C VAL A 118 0.74 -7.68 15.93
N ASN A 119 -0.21 -6.88 16.42
CA ASN A 119 -0.31 -6.58 17.84
C ASN A 119 -0.70 -7.81 18.69
N ALA A 120 -1.53 -8.71 18.13
CA ALA A 120 -1.97 -9.92 18.82
C ALA A 120 -0.94 -11.06 18.77
N TYR A 121 -0.26 -11.23 17.63
CA TYR A 121 0.54 -12.44 17.35
C TYR A 121 2.00 -12.16 16.94
N GLY A 122 2.36 -10.89 16.74
CA GLY A 122 3.64 -10.49 16.18
C GLY A 122 4.51 -9.67 17.12
N LEU A 123 5.53 -9.06 16.53
CA LEU A 123 6.47 -8.15 17.19
C LEU A 123 5.83 -6.78 17.35
N LYS A 124 5.56 -6.39 18.59
CA LYS A 124 4.90 -5.11 18.93
C LYS A 124 5.67 -3.89 18.43
N ASP A 125 6.99 -4.00 18.34
CA ASP A 125 7.87 -2.92 17.86
C ASP A 125 7.62 -2.55 16.38
N VAL A 126 6.99 -3.45 15.62
CA VAL A 126 6.70 -3.25 14.19
C VAL A 126 5.30 -2.66 13.97
N VAL A 127 4.43 -2.67 14.99
CA VAL A 127 3.04 -2.18 14.90
C VAL A 127 2.98 -0.70 14.49
N ALA A 128 3.95 0.11 14.93
CA ALA A 128 4.02 1.53 14.60
C ALA A 128 4.14 1.78 13.08
N PHE A 129 4.84 0.90 12.34
CA PHE A 129 4.97 1.03 10.88
C PHE A 129 3.65 0.76 10.16
N HIS A 130 2.85 -0.19 10.65
CA HIS A 130 1.51 -0.43 10.13
C HIS A 130 0.56 0.73 10.43
N ALA A 131 0.68 1.37 11.60
CA ALA A 131 -0.10 2.57 11.92
C ALA A 131 0.21 3.75 10.98
N ILE A 132 1.47 3.91 10.55
CA ILE A 132 1.84 4.91 9.52
C ILE A 132 1.13 4.60 8.20
N GLY A 133 1.05 3.32 7.82
CA GLY A 133 0.29 2.88 6.64
C GLY A 133 -1.17 3.32 6.71
N VAL A 134 -1.84 3.13 7.86
CA VAL A 134 -3.22 3.57 8.08
C VAL A 134 -3.37 5.08 7.85
N VAL A 135 -2.48 5.88 8.45
CA VAL A 135 -2.51 7.34 8.30
C VAL A 135 -2.29 7.74 6.84
N ASN A 136 -1.35 7.11 6.14
CA ASN A 136 -1.10 7.39 4.72
C ASN A 136 -2.32 7.06 3.84
N SER A 137 -2.97 5.91 4.05
CA SER A 137 -4.17 5.54 3.30
C SER A 137 -5.33 6.49 3.55
N VAL A 138 -5.53 6.96 4.79
CA VAL A 138 -6.53 7.98 5.13
C VAL A 138 -6.20 9.32 4.44
N LEU A 139 -4.96 9.80 4.57
CA LEU A 139 -4.57 11.10 4.04
C LEU A 139 -4.60 11.12 2.52
N ILE A 140 -4.02 10.12 1.86
CA ILE A 140 -3.97 10.04 0.40
C ILE A 140 -5.38 9.78 -0.15
N GLY A 141 -6.10 8.78 0.36
CA GLY A 141 -7.46 8.46 -0.07
C GLY A 141 -8.42 9.63 0.16
N GLY A 142 -8.37 10.24 1.35
CA GLY A 142 -9.14 11.43 1.69
C GLY A 142 -8.81 12.61 0.78
N SER A 143 -7.53 12.84 0.48
CA SER A 143 -7.11 13.92 -0.43
C SER A 143 -7.60 13.71 -1.88
N LEU A 144 -7.65 12.45 -2.34
CA LEU A 144 -8.22 12.06 -3.64
C LEU A 144 -9.73 12.30 -3.70
N LEU A 145 -10.44 12.12 -2.59
CA LEU A 145 -11.89 12.29 -2.51
C LEU A 145 -12.31 13.75 -2.27
N TYR A 146 -11.51 14.52 -1.54
CA TYR A 146 -11.87 15.85 -1.06
C TYR A 146 -11.48 16.97 -2.04
N TRP A 147 -10.21 17.07 -2.43
CA TRP A 147 -9.79 18.08 -3.43
C TRP A 147 -10.23 17.65 -4.82
N GLY A 148 -10.05 18.47 -5.86
CA GLY A 148 -10.45 18.17 -7.24
C GLY A 148 -9.54 18.85 -8.26
N ARG A 149 -9.37 18.27 -9.45
CA ARG A 149 -8.68 18.97 -10.57
C ARG A 149 -9.36 20.27 -10.98
N GLY A 150 -10.63 20.44 -10.61
CA GLY A 150 -11.41 21.65 -10.87
C GLY A 150 -11.33 22.72 -9.78
N ASP A 151 -10.66 22.44 -8.65
CA ASP A 151 -10.58 23.37 -7.52
C ASP A 151 -9.73 24.59 -7.86
N ALA A 152 -10.11 25.73 -7.28
CA ALA A 152 -9.49 27.04 -7.55
C ALA A 152 -7.98 27.07 -7.28
N TRP A 153 -7.45 26.14 -6.47
CA TRP A 153 -6.03 26.06 -6.14
C TRP A 153 -5.16 25.46 -7.26
N PHE A 154 -5.77 24.73 -8.21
CA PHE A 154 -5.09 24.05 -9.31
C PHE A 154 -5.34 24.71 -10.69
N LYS A 155 -6.06 25.83 -10.73
CA LYS A 155 -6.31 26.67 -11.92
C LYS A 155 -5.42 27.90 -11.90
#